data_AF-A0A2G6TWP3-F1
#
_entry.id   AF-A0A2G6TWP3-F1
#
_cell.length_a   1.000
_cell.length_b   1.000
_cell.length_c   1.000
_cell.angle_alpha   90.00
_cell.angle_beta   90.00
_cell.angle_gamma   90.00
#
_symmetry.space_group_name_H-M   'P 1'
#
loop_
_entity.id
_entity.type
_entity.pdbx_description
1 polymer ?
#
loop_
_entity_poly.entity_id
_entity_poly.type
_entity_poly.pdbx_seq_one_letter_code
_entity_poly.pdbx_strand_id
1 'polypeptide(L)'
;MPASARLAQALARAPDPESLATDALCHISAALSVLEMHVERSNRAMVVGVHDLLRSYHLKADRAAAEQPVEALASSVLPQMSADLQGLLEIIDRVNDDEMDDPILYAVSYLLRAAKRFSDAAPQA
;
A
#
# COMPACT_ATOMS: atom_id res chain seq x y z
N MET A 1 23.67 30.04 3.26
CA MET A 1 22.31 29.57 2.92
C MET A 1 21.56 29.26 4.20
N PRO A 2 20.37 29.85 4.44
CA PRO A 2 19.61 29.63 5.66
C PRO A 2 19.00 28.22 5.70
N ALA A 3 18.91 27.63 6.90
CA ALA A 3 18.39 26.27 7.10
C ALA A 3 16.95 26.10 6.58
N SER A 4 16.14 27.16 6.64
CA SER A 4 14.78 27.22 6.08
C SER A 4 14.74 27.05 4.57
N ALA A 5 15.70 27.63 3.84
CA ALA A 5 15.79 27.48 2.39
C ALA A 5 16.19 26.05 1.99
N ARG A 6 17.05 25.38 2.78
CA ARG A 6 17.41 23.97 2.54
C ARG A 6 16.25 23.02 2.81
N LEU A 7 15.45 23.27 3.84
CA LEU A 7 14.23 22.51 4.13
C LEU A 7 13.19 22.68 3.01
N ALA A 8 12.97 23.91 2.55
CA ALA A 8 12.07 24.18 1.43
C ALA A 8 12.56 23.53 0.12
N GLN A 9 13.87 23.52 -0.15
CA GLN A 9 14.44 22.88 -1.33
C GLN A 9 14.41 21.34 -1.26
N ALA A 10 14.57 20.76 -0.07
CA ALA A 10 14.43 19.32 0.16
C ALA A 10 12.98 18.87 -0.01
N LEU A 11 12.01 19.68 0.47
CA LEU A 11 10.58 19.43 0.29
C LEU A 11 10.10 19.68 -1.16
N ALA A 12 10.83 20.49 -1.93
CA ALA A 12 10.53 20.76 -3.34
C ALA A 12 11.11 19.71 -4.30
N ARG A 13 11.94 18.78 -3.81
CA ARG A 13 12.46 17.68 -4.63
C ARG A 13 11.35 16.64 -4.80
N ALA A 14 11.08 16.26 -6.05
CA ALA A 14 10.16 15.17 -6.33
C ALA A 14 10.57 13.92 -5.52
N PRO A 15 9.62 13.23 -4.88
CA PRO A 15 9.92 12.03 -4.10
C PRO A 15 10.56 10.97 -5.00
N ASP A 16 11.59 10.29 -4.49
CA ASP A 16 12.28 9.28 -5.27
C ASP A 16 11.42 8.00 -5.37
N PRO A 17 11.31 7.39 -6.58
CA PRO A 17 10.43 6.23 -6.77
C PRO A 17 10.81 5.01 -5.92
N GLU A 18 12.09 4.82 -5.61
CA GLU A 18 12.56 3.71 -4.77
C GLU A 18 12.07 3.85 -3.32
N SER A 19 12.18 5.04 -2.71
CA SER A 19 11.65 5.29 -1.37
C SER A 19 10.14 5.21 -1.35
N LEU A 20 9.44 5.73 -2.36
CA LEU A 20 7.99 5.58 -2.47
C LEU A 20 7.55 4.10 -2.54
N ALA A 21 8.25 3.28 -3.33
CA ALA A 21 7.99 1.85 -3.43
C ALA A 21 8.27 1.15 -2.09
N THR A 22 9.38 1.49 -1.43
CA THR A 22 9.75 0.96 -0.12
C THR A 22 8.70 1.31 0.94
N ASP A 23 8.27 2.57 1.01
CA ASP A 23 7.26 3.04 1.96
C ASP A 23 5.91 2.38 1.71
N ALA A 24 5.50 2.25 0.44
CA ALA A 24 4.27 1.55 0.07
C ALA A 24 4.30 0.07 0.48
N LEU A 25 5.39 -0.65 0.16
CA LEU A 25 5.59 -2.05 0.53
C LEU A 25 5.63 -2.25 2.05
N CYS A 26 6.23 -1.32 2.80
CA CYS A 26 6.25 -1.36 4.26
C CYS A 26 4.82 -1.31 4.84
N HIS A 27 3.97 -0.41 4.33
CA HIS A 27 2.58 -0.32 4.77
C HIS A 27 1.75 -1.53 4.35
N ILE A 28 1.99 -2.09 3.16
CA ILE A 28 1.35 -3.34 2.70
C ILE A 28 1.75 -4.51 3.60
N SER A 29 3.04 -4.64 3.94
CA SER A 29 3.54 -5.66 4.87
C SER A 29 2.90 -5.53 6.25
N ALA A 30 2.80 -4.31 6.79
CA ALA A 30 2.13 -4.08 8.06
C ALA A 30 0.64 -4.46 8.01
N ALA A 31 -0.05 -4.12 6.93
CA ALA A 31 -1.45 -4.51 6.73
C ALA A 31 -1.61 -6.04 6.66
N LEU A 32 -0.69 -6.74 5.98
CA LEU A 32 -0.66 -8.20 5.94
C LEU A 32 -0.50 -8.82 7.32
N SER A 33 0.46 -8.37 8.12
CA SER A 33 0.67 -8.93 9.46
C SER A 33 -0.56 -8.74 10.35
N VAL A 34 -1.21 -7.58 10.29
CA VAL A 34 -2.46 -7.32 11.03
C VAL A 34 -3.58 -8.26 10.58
N LEU A 35 -3.70 -8.48 9.26
CA LEU A 35 -4.74 -9.31 8.68
C LEU A 35 -4.49 -10.81 8.90
N GLU A 36 -3.23 -11.26 8.88
CA GLU A 36 -2.84 -12.63 9.24
C GLU A 36 -3.25 -12.97 10.68
N MET A 37 -2.95 -12.07 11.63
CA MET A 37 -3.41 -12.22 13.02
C MET A 37 -4.93 -12.23 13.16
N HIS A 38 -5.65 -11.53 12.27
CA HIS A 38 -7.10 -11.51 12.27
C HIS A 38 -7.68 -12.81 11.72
N VAL A 39 -7.12 -13.33 10.62
CA VAL A 39 -7.50 -14.62 10.03
C VAL A 39 -7.30 -15.77 11.01
N GLU A 40 -6.20 -15.80 11.76
CA GLU A 40 -5.97 -16.83 12.80
C GLU A 40 -7.06 -16.88 13.88
N ARG A 41 -7.76 -15.76 14.09
CA ARG A 41 -8.79 -15.59 15.13
C ARG A 41 -10.21 -15.54 14.57
N SER A 42 -10.37 -15.52 13.24
CA SER A 42 -11.63 -15.31 12.55
C SER A 42 -11.92 -16.45 11.58
N ASN A 43 -13.10 -17.06 11.69
CA ASN A 43 -13.57 -18.08 10.73
C ASN A 43 -14.29 -17.46 9.50
N ARG A 44 -14.16 -16.15 9.27
CA ARG A 44 -14.84 -15.45 8.18
C ARG A 44 -14.11 -15.69 6.85
N ALA A 45 -14.72 -16.47 5.96
CA ALA A 45 -14.16 -16.80 4.65
C ALA A 45 -13.80 -15.56 3.82
N MET A 46 -14.58 -14.47 3.94
CA MET A 46 -14.30 -13.21 3.24
C MET A 46 -12.99 -12.56 3.72
N VAL A 47 -12.71 -12.59 5.03
CA VAL A 47 -11.47 -12.05 5.60
C VAL A 47 -10.25 -12.85 5.11
N VAL A 48 -10.37 -14.18 5.04
CA VAL A 48 -9.34 -15.05 4.45
C VAL A 48 -9.09 -14.69 2.99
N GLY A 49 -10.15 -14.45 2.21
CA GLY A 49 -10.04 -14.03 0.82
C GLY A 49 -9.32 -12.68 0.65
N VAL A 50 -9.63 -11.70 1.50
CA VAL A 50 -8.93 -10.40 1.51
C VAL A 50 -7.45 -10.59 1.85
N HIS A 51 -7.13 -11.45 2.81
CA HIS A 51 -5.75 -11.77 3.19
C HIS A 51 -4.96 -12.35 2.01
N ASP A 52 -5.49 -13.38 1.37
CA ASP A 52 -4.80 -14.06 0.27
C ASP A 52 -4.61 -13.14 -0.94
N LEU A 53 -5.60 -12.29 -1.23
CA LEU A 53 -5.52 -11.30 -2.29
C LEU A 53 -4.44 -10.25 -2.00
N LEU A 54 -4.42 -9.68 -0.80
CA LEU A 54 -3.39 -8.73 -0.39
C LEU A 54 -1.99 -9.38 -0.45
N ARG A 55 -1.87 -10.64 -0.04
CA ARG A 55 -0.60 -11.39 -0.08
C ARG A 55 -0.10 -11.55 -1.51
N SER A 56 -1.00 -11.85 -2.45
CA SER A 56 -0.67 -11.94 -3.87
C SER A 56 -0.17 -10.60 -4.42
N TYR A 57 -0.87 -9.50 -4.11
CA TYR A 57 -0.46 -8.16 -4.52
C TYR A 57 0.89 -7.76 -3.94
N HIS A 58 1.12 -8.05 -2.65
CA HIS A 58 2.40 -7.80 -2.01
C HIS A 58 3.55 -8.54 -2.71
N LEU A 59 3.41 -9.85 -2.94
CA LEU A 59 4.45 -10.65 -3.61
C LEU A 59 4.76 -10.15 -5.03
N LYS A 60 3.73 -9.78 -5.79
CA LYS A 60 3.87 -9.21 -7.13
C LYS A 60 4.61 -7.87 -7.08
N ALA A 61 4.23 -6.99 -6.15
CA ALA A 61 4.82 -5.67 -5.98
C ALA A 61 6.26 -5.72 -5.48
N ASP A 62 6.55 -6.56 -4.47
CA ASP A 62 7.89 -6.76 -3.90
C ASP A 62 8.87 -7.26 -4.96
N ARG A 63 8.45 -8.28 -5.73
CA ARG A 63 9.25 -8.79 -6.85
C ARG A 63 9.48 -7.72 -7.91
N ALA A 64 8.44 -6.99 -8.30
CA ALA A 64 8.57 -5.93 -9.31
C ALA A 64 9.49 -4.80 -8.82
N ALA A 65 9.40 -4.41 -7.55
CA ALA A 65 10.26 -3.39 -6.96
C ALA A 65 11.73 -3.82 -6.90
N ALA A 66 12.00 -5.11 -6.68
CA ALA A 66 13.36 -5.65 -6.64
C ALA A 66 14.00 -5.85 -8.03
N GLU A 67 13.19 -6.16 -9.05
CA GLU A 67 13.68 -6.55 -10.38
C GLU A 67 13.67 -5.40 -11.40
N GLN A 68 12.80 -4.39 -11.24
CA GLN A 68 12.61 -3.34 -12.24
C GLN A 68 13.54 -2.13 -12.01
N PRO A 69 13.95 -1.43 -13.09
CA PRO A 69 14.71 -0.18 -12.96
C PRO A 69 13.84 0.94 -12.37
N VAL A 70 14.47 1.97 -11.83
CA VAL A 70 13.81 3.11 -11.15
C VAL A 70 12.76 3.80 -12.02
N GLU A 71 13.02 3.92 -13.32
CA GLU A 71 12.09 4.51 -14.28
C GLU A 71 10.80 3.69 -14.41
N ALA A 72 10.91 2.36 -14.36
CA ALA A 72 9.77 1.45 -14.38
C ALA A 72 9.01 1.44 -13.04
N LEU A 73 9.68 1.77 -11.92
CA LEU A 73 9.00 1.94 -10.64
C LEU A 73 7.97 3.06 -10.71
N ALA A 74 8.36 4.24 -11.22
CA ALA A 74 7.49 5.40 -11.35
C ALA A 74 6.41 5.21 -12.42
N SER A 75 6.77 4.66 -13.58
CA SER A 75 5.88 4.60 -14.75
C SER A 75 4.92 3.39 -14.77
N SER A 76 5.20 2.33 -14.00
CA SER A 76 4.45 1.07 -14.07
C SER A 76 4.18 0.43 -12.71
N VAL A 77 5.21 0.22 -11.87
CA VAL A 77 5.04 -0.54 -10.63
C VAL A 77 4.17 0.21 -9.61
N LEU A 78 4.48 1.47 -9.31
CA LEU A 78 3.70 2.29 -8.38
C LEU A 78 2.25 2.52 -8.88
N PRO A 79 2.01 2.85 -10.17
CA PRO A 79 0.65 2.89 -10.71
C PRO A 79 -0.13 1.58 -10.57
N GLN A 80 0.51 0.44 -10.85
CA GLN A 80 -0.15 -0.87 -10.71
C GLN A 80 -0.45 -1.18 -9.24
N MET A 81 0.46 -0.89 -8.32
CA MET A 81 0.23 -1.02 -6.88
C MET A 81 -0.97 -0.17 -6.45
N SER A 82 -1.05 1.09 -6.88
CA SER A 82 -2.19 1.95 -6.56
C SER A 82 -3.52 1.37 -7.03
N ALA A 83 -3.57 0.84 -8.26
CA ALA A 83 -4.76 0.21 -8.81
C ALA A 83 -5.16 -1.06 -8.05
N ASP A 84 -4.20 -1.93 -7.76
CA ASP A 84 -4.41 -3.17 -7.00
C ASP A 84 -4.94 -2.84 -5.58
N LEU A 85 -4.37 -1.82 -4.92
CA LEU A 85 -4.80 -1.34 -3.60
C LEU A 85 -6.19 -0.70 -3.62
N GLN A 86 -6.53 0.07 -4.66
CA GLN A 86 -7.86 0.66 -4.81
C GLN A 86 -8.94 -0.44 -4.89
N GLY A 87 -8.72 -1.46 -5.73
CA GLY A 87 -9.65 -2.58 -5.84
C GLY A 87 -9.81 -3.35 -4.54
N LEU A 88 -8.71 -3.54 -3.79
CA LEU A 88 -8.76 -4.21 -2.49
C LEU A 88 -9.52 -3.39 -1.44
N LEU A 89 -9.31 -2.07 -1.38
CA LEU A 89 -10.04 -1.18 -0.46
C LEU A 89 -11.55 -1.24 -0.69
N GLU A 90 -12.00 -1.26 -1.95
CA GLU A 90 -13.42 -1.41 -2.28
C GLU A 90 -14.00 -2.75 -1.81
N ILE A 91 -13.21 -3.83 -1.84
CA ILE A 91 -13.62 -5.13 -1.30
C ILE A 91 -13.72 -5.05 0.22
N ILE A 92 -12.72 -4.48 0.89
CA ILE A 92 -12.72 -4.37 2.36
C ILE A 92 -13.88 -3.51 2.84
N ASP A 93 -14.15 -2.36 2.20
CA ASP A 93 -15.25 -1.48 2.57
C ASP A 93 -16.60 -2.25 2.49
N ARG A 94 -16.82 -3.06 1.44
CA ARG A 94 -18.03 -3.93 1.34
C ARG A 94 -18.09 -5.00 2.44
N VAL A 95 -16.98 -5.69 2.69
CA VAL A 95 -16.90 -6.73 3.73
C VAL A 95 -17.14 -6.14 5.13
N ASN A 96 -16.73 -4.90 5.35
CA ASN A 96 -16.86 -4.21 6.63
C ASN A 96 -18.27 -3.63 6.84
N ASP A 97 -18.92 -3.13 5.77
CA ASP A 97 -20.30 -2.65 5.83
C ASP A 97 -21.30 -3.78 6.12
N ASP A 98 -21.04 -5.00 5.61
CA ASP A 98 -21.91 -6.16 5.80
C ASP A 98 -21.82 -6.78 7.22
N GLU A 99 -20.68 -6.63 7.91
CA GLU A 99 -20.37 -7.34 9.15
C GLU A 99 -19.66 -6.40 10.15
N MET A 100 -20.46 -5.53 10.79
CA MET A 100 -20.17 -4.81 12.05
C MET A 100 -18.76 -4.20 12.16
N ASP A 101 -18.54 -2.99 11.62
CA ASP A 101 -17.48 -2.04 12.03
C ASP A 101 -16.21 -2.70 12.61
N ASP A 102 -15.58 -3.60 11.86
CA ASP A 102 -14.49 -4.41 12.38
C ASP A 102 -13.25 -3.51 12.54
N PRO A 103 -12.79 -3.27 13.79
CA PRO A 103 -11.70 -2.34 14.02
C PRO A 103 -10.39 -2.81 13.38
N ILE A 104 -10.25 -4.11 13.14
CA ILE A 104 -9.07 -4.66 12.48
C ILE A 104 -9.14 -4.38 10.98
N LEU A 105 -10.29 -4.58 10.33
CA LEU A 105 -10.46 -4.21 8.91
C LEU A 105 -10.33 -2.70 8.68
N TYR A 106 -10.75 -1.89 9.66
CA TYR A 106 -10.50 -0.44 9.63
C TYR A 106 -8.99 -0.12 9.68
N ALA A 107 -8.25 -0.76 10.60
CA ALA A 107 -6.80 -0.57 10.70
C ALA A 107 -6.06 -1.02 9.42
N VAL A 108 -6.45 -2.16 8.84
CA VAL A 108 -5.94 -2.64 7.55
C VAL A 108 -6.23 -1.60 6.46
N SER A 109 -7.47 -1.12 6.34
CA SER A 109 -7.84 -0.10 5.36
C SER A 109 -7.04 1.18 5.51
N TYR A 110 -6.78 1.62 6.74
CA TYR A 110 -5.94 2.79 7.01
C TYR A 110 -4.50 2.61 6.48
N LEU A 111 -3.89 1.45 6.75
CA LEU A 111 -2.54 1.12 6.27
C LEU A 111 -2.50 1.03 4.73
N LEU A 112 -3.50 0.42 4.10
CA LEU A 112 -3.58 0.32 2.65
C LEU A 112 -3.82 1.68 1.98
N ARG A 113 -4.61 2.58 2.59
CA ARG A 113 -4.75 3.97 2.13
C ARG A 113 -3.44 4.75 2.29
N ALA A 114 -2.62 4.45 3.29
CA ALA A 114 -1.27 5.01 3.40
C ALA A 114 -0.37 4.50 2.27
N ALA A 115 -0.31 3.18 2.05
CA ALA A 115 0.43 2.58 0.95
C ALA A 115 0.06 3.19 -0.40
N LYS A 116 -1.25 3.32 -0.67
CA LYS A 116 -1.78 3.89 -1.90
C LYS A 116 -1.32 5.34 -2.10
N ARG A 117 -1.31 6.16 -1.05
CA ARG A 117 -0.83 7.55 -1.15
C ARG A 117 0.64 7.63 -1.58
N PHE A 118 1.50 6.71 -1.13
CA PHE A 118 2.88 6.63 -1.61
C PHE A 118 2.93 6.17 -3.07
N SER A 119 2.11 5.19 -3.45
CA SER A 119 1.98 4.75 -4.84
C SER A 119 1.48 5.85 -5.79
N ASP A 120 0.57 6.71 -5.34
CA ASP A 120 0.04 7.84 -6.11
C ASP A 120 1.01 9.03 -6.21
N ALA A 121 1.99 9.12 -5.30
CA ALA A 121 2.94 10.23 -5.26
C ALA A 121 4.07 10.11 -6.30
N ALA A 122 4.08 9.03 -7.09
CA ALA A 122 5.04 8.83 -8.17
C ALA A 122 4.95 9.99 -9.19
N PRO A 123 6.08 10.61 -9.56
CA PRO A 123 6.10 11.61 -10.62
C PRO A 123 5.60 10.99 -11.92
N GLN A 124 4.57 11.55 -12.54
CA GLN A 124 4.13 11.11 -13.86
C GLN A 124 5.19 11.54 -14.89
N ALA A 125 5.69 10.57 -15.65
CA ALA A 125 6.68 10.77 -16.71
C ALA A 125 6.11 11.58 -17.88
#